data_AF-A0A093ZGW4-F1
#
_entry.id   AF-A0A093ZGW4-F1
#
_cell.length_a   1.000
_cell.length_b   1.000
_cell.length_c   1.000
_cell.angle_alpha   90.00
_cell.angle_beta   90.00
_cell.angle_gamma   90.00
#
_symmetry.space_group_name_H-M   'P 1'
#
loop_
_entity.id
_entity.type
_entity.pdbx_description
1 polymer ?
#
loop_
_entity_poly.entity_id
_entity_poly.type
_entity_poly.pdbx_seq_one_letter_code
_entity_poly.pdbx_strand_id
1 'polypeptide(L)'
;MFSSLLASAAAIILLASHVVSDCVDVETPVLTCYTEPDGVPQDVSVADITYVAAYLRAYGAQTKAGRQFTQTVDNAPDCAEWTLYQHGTVLALGKHIDSAVNSSVLFADIANTIDGGANATPEQQLEAIIGCATNGGSFGVVYNATNPQYNTAAYLANNYTPEGIVIKIVTAPV
;
A
#
# COMPACT_ATOMS: atom_id res chain seq x y z
N MET A 1 -53.87 35.32 27.89
CA MET A 1 -52.47 35.61 28.29
C MET A 1 -51.97 34.42 29.09
N PHE A 2 -50.68 34.07 28.90
CA PHE A 2 -49.91 32.99 29.54
C PHE A 2 -50.17 31.57 29.03
N SER A 3 -49.18 30.74 28.73
CA SER A 3 -47.75 30.95 28.45
C SER A 3 -47.25 29.61 27.92
N SER A 4 -46.64 29.60 26.74
CA SER A 4 -46.03 28.40 26.16
C SER A 4 -44.76 28.04 26.95
N LEU A 5 -44.67 26.83 27.49
CA LEU A 5 -43.43 26.28 28.04
C LEU A 5 -42.89 25.21 27.11
N LEU A 6 -41.75 25.55 26.51
CA LEU A 6 -40.98 24.77 25.56
C LEU A 6 -40.47 23.47 26.19
N ALA A 7 -40.66 22.36 25.49
CA ALA A 7 -39.95 21.11 25.77
C ALA A 7 -38.50 21.24 25.29
N SER A 8 -37.54 21.28 26.21
CA SER A 8 -36.11 21.16 25.89
C SER A 8 -35.81 19.72 25.44
N ALA A 9 -35.60 19.54 24.14
CA ALA A 9 -34.96 18.34 23.61
C ALA A 9 -33.46 18.41 23.93
N ALA A 10 -32.99 17.59 24.87
CA ALA A 10 -31.56 17.39 25.10
C ALA A 10 -31.00 16.55 23.94
N ALA A 11 -30.20 17.18 23.08
CA ALA A 11 -29.45 16.48 22.05
C ALA A 11 -28.31 15.70 22.72
N ILE A 12 -28.43 14.36 22.75
CA ILE A 12 -27.35 13.47 23.16
C ILE A 12 -26.36 13.41 21.99
N ILE A 13 -25.23 14.09 22.14
CA ILE A 13 -24.10 13.99 21.21
C ILE A 13 -23.37 12.69 21.56
N LEU A 14 -23.60 11.62 20.79
CA LEU A 14 -22.70 10.47 20.77
C LEU A 14 -21.38 10.94 20.12
N LEU A 15 -20.37 11.22 20.93
CA LEU A 15 -18.99 11.26 20.48
C LEU A 15 -18.59 9.82 20.16
N ALA A 16 -18.67 9.43 18.89
CA ALA A 16 -18.00 8.23 18.41
C ALA A 16 -16.50 8.45 18.60
N SER A 17 -15.93 7.84 19.65
CA SER A 17 -14.49 7.72 19.80
C SER A 17 -13.99 6.89 18.62
N HIS A 18 -13.44 7.56 17.61
CA HIS A 18 -12.64 6.89 16.59
C HIS A 18 -11.38 6.46 17.34
N VAL A 19 -11.34 5.18 17.72
CA VAL A 19 -10.08 4.58 18.14
C VAL A 19 -9.21 4.61 16.89
N VAL A 20 -8.31 5.58 16.81
CA VAL A 20 -7.17 5.51 15.89
C VAL A 20 -6.42 4.27 16.34
N SER A 21 -6.53 3.18 15.59
CA SER A 21 -5.70 2.02 15.83
C SER A 21 -4.32 2.43 15.33
N ASP A 22 -3.44 2.82 16.23
CA ASP A 22 -2.02 2.85 15.89
C ASP A 22 -1.66 1.46 15.33
N CYS A 23 -0.88 1.40 14.25
CA CYS A 23 -0.45 0.13 13.69
C CYS A 23 0.33 -0.64 14.76
N VAL A 24 -0.28 -1.66 15.35
CA VAL A 24 0.25 -2.33 16.56
C VAL A 24 1.57 -3.07 16.26
N ASP A 25 1.75 -3.47 14.99
CA ASP A 25 2.97 -4.05 14.43
C ASP A 25 3.42 -3.20 13.22
N VAL A 26 4.21 -2.15 13.49
CA VAL A 26 4.68 -1.22 12.45
C VAL A 26 5.72 -1.92 11.58
N GLU A 27 5.26 -2.53 10.48
CA GLU A 27 6.13 -2.91 9.37
C GLU A 27 6.84 -1.66 8.85
N THR A 28 8.15 -1.75 8.61
CA THR A 28 8.95 -0.60 8.18
C THR A 28 9.01 -0.49 6.66
N PRO A 29 9.20 0.72 6.09
CA PRO A 29 9.38 0.87 4.65
C PRO A 29 10.76 0.42 4.15
N VAL A 30 11.62 -0.16 5.00
CA VAL A 30 12.93 -0.68 4.60
C VAL A 30 12.78 -2.04 3.91
N LEU A 31 13.51 -2.25 2.80
CA LEU A 31 13.53 -3.52 2.10
C LEU A 31 13.91 -4.65 3.07
N THR A 32 12.97 -5.56 3.29
CA THR A 32 13.11 -6.67 4.23
C THR A 32 12.81 -7.95 3.50
N CYS A 33 13.84 -8.80 3.32
CA CYS A 33 13.66 -10.15 2.81
C CYS A 33 13.26 -11.08 3.96
N TYR A 34 12.31 -11.98 3.72
CA TYR A 34 11.82 -12.89 4.76
C TYR A 34 12.75 -14.10 4.93
N THR A 35 13.99 -13.85 5.36
CA THR A 35 15.02 -14.87 5.58
C THR A 35 15.13 -15.27 7.05
N GLU A 36 15.40 -16.54 7.30
CA GLU A 36 15.75 -17.04 8.64
C GLU A 36 17.01 -16.35 9.19
N PRO A 37 17.12 -16.15 10.53
CA PRO A 37 16.19 -16.60 11.57
C PRO A 37 15.06 -15.60 11.90
N ASP A 38 15.11 -14.39 11.35
CA ASP A 38 14.25 -13.28 11.75
C ASP A 38 12.96 -13.16 10.89
N GLY A 39 12.83 -14.01 9.87
CA GLY A 39 11.66 -14.09 8.99
C GLY A 39 11.44 -15.50 8.43
N VAL A 40 10.26 -15.73 7.85
CA VAL A 40 9.86 -17.03 7.28
C VAL A 40 9.91 -16.96 5.75
N PRO A 41 10.78 -17.73 5.07
CA PRO A 41 10.82 -17.78 3.62
C PRO A 41 9.48 -18.19 3.01
N GLN A 42 9.10 -17.51 1.93
CA GLN A 42 7.79 -17.66 1.30
C GLN A 42 7.74 -18.68 0.15
N ASP A 43 8.87 -19.29 -0.21
CA ASP A 43 8.96 -20.27 -1.31
C ASP A 43 8.26 -19.82 -2.62
N VAL A 44 8.39 -18.53 -2.93
CA VAL A 44 7.81 -17.92 -4.13
C VAL A 44 8.73 -18.12 -5.33
N SER A 45 8.16 -18.23 -6.53
CA SER A 45 8.95 -18.32 -7.75
C SER A 45 9.28 -16.94 -8.30
N VAL A 46 10.55 -16.72 -8.70
CA VAL A 46 11.00 -15.44 -9.30
C VAL A 46 10.26 -15.15 -10.62
N ALA A 47 9.85 -16.19 -11.34
CA ALA A 47 9.04 -16.05 -12.55
C ALA A 47 7.67 -15.45 -12.24
N ASP A 48 7.01 -15.91 -11.17
CA ASP A 48 5.72 -15.36 -10.74
C ASP A 48 5.87 -13.93 -10.20
N ILE A 49 6.95 -13.62 -9.47
CA ILE A 49 7.24 -12.24 -9.01
C ILE A 49 7.33 -11.30 -10.22
N THR A 50 8.11 -11.68 -11.23
CA THR A 50 8.25 -10.93 -12.48
C THR A 50 6.90 -10.74 -13.17
N TYR A 51 6.08 -11.80 -13.22
CA TYR A 51 4.75 -11.73 -13.83
C TYR A 51 3.84 -10.74 -13.09
N VAL A 52 3.81 -10.80 -11.76
CA VAL A 52 2.98 -9.91 -10.94
C VAL A 52 3.38 -8.45 -11.16
N ALA A 53 4.68 -8.13 -11.15
CA ALA A 53 5.16 -6.78 -11.40
C ALA A 53 4.76 -6.29 -12.81
N ALA A 54 4.93 -7.14 -13.85
CA ALA A 54 4.52 -6.82 -15.20
C ALA A 54 3.00 -6.58 -15.32
N TYR A 55 2.18 -7.41 -14.65
CA TYR A 55 0.73 -7.23 -14.62
C TYR A 55 0.33 -5.91 -13.95
N LEU A 56 0.86 -5.62 -12.77
CA LEU A 56 0.52 -4.38 -12.03
C LEU A 56 0.92 -3.14 -12.82
N ARG A 57 2.07 -3.16 -13.49
CA ARG A 57 2.51 -2.11 -14.41
C ARG A 57 1.53 -1.91 -15.56
N ALA A 58 1.12 -3.00 -16.22
CA ALA A 58 0.14 -2.96 -17.31
C ALA A 58 -1.24 -2.48 -16.83
N TYR A 59 -1.68 -2.92 -15.64
CA TYR A 59 -2.93 -2.48 -15.02
C TYR A 59 -2.91 -0.97 -14.75
N GLY A 60 -1.81 -0.45 -14.20
CA GLY A 60 -1.58 0.98 -14.01
C GLY A 60 -1.72 1.77 -15.32
N ALA A 61 -1.14 1.24 -16.40
CA ALA A 61 -1.12 1.87 -17.72
C ALA A 61 -2.47 1.85 -18.48
N GLN A 62 -3.51 1.19 -17.96
CA GLN A 62 -4.84 1.18 -18.58
C GLN A 62 -5.52 2.56 -18.59
N THR A 63 -5.00 3.52 -17.82
CA THR A 63 -5.45 4.92 -17.87
C THR A 63 -4.29 5.81 -18.27
N LYS A 64 -4.57 6.89 -19.00
CA LYS A 64 -3.54 7.85 -19.41
C LYS A 64 -2.80 8.48 -18.23
N ALA A 65 -3.50 8.69 -17.12
CA ALA A 65 -2.94 9.24 -15.89
C ALA A 65 -2.09 8.23 -15.11
N GLY A 66 -2.31 6.93 -15.32
CA GLY A 66 -1.87 5.89 -14.40
C GLY A 66 -2.91 5.66 -13.30
N ARG A 67 -3.25 4.40 -13.04
CA ARG A 67 -4.11 4.05 -11.89
C ARG A 67 -3.32 4.24 -10.59
N GLN A 68 -4.00 4.76 -9.58
CA GLN A 68 -3.48 4.82 -8.22
C GLN A 68 -4.07 3.71 -7.35
N PHE A 69 -3.26 3.25 -6.42
CA PHE A 69 -3.64 2.45 -5.27
C PHE A 69 -3.67 3.39 -4.06
N THR A 70 -4.81 3.47 -3.38
CA THR A 70 -5.05 4.49 -2.36
C THR A 70 -5.58 3.86 -1.08
N GLN A 71 -4.85 4.01 0.02
CA GLN A 71 -5.26 3.65 1.38
C GLN A 71 -5.38 4.95 2.18
N THR A 72 -6.56 5.26 2.70
CA THR A 72 -6.85 6.47 3.46
C THR A 72 -7.09 6.12 4.93
N VAL A 73 -7.02 7.15 5.78
CA VAL A 73 -7.38 7.03 7.19
C VAL A 73 -8.80 6.46 7.39
N ASP A 74 -9.72 6.76 6.48
CA ASP A 74 -11.11 6.32 6.56
C ASP A 74 -11.33 4.86 6.12
N ASN A 75 -10.49 4.35 5.20
CA ASN A 75 -10.68 3.02 4.61
C ASN A 75 -9.68 1.97 5.10
N ALA A 76 -8.58 2.38 5.72
CA ALA A 76 -7.57 1.54 6.35
C ALA A 76 -7.24 2.04 7.79
N PRO A 77 -8.24 2.27 8.66
CA PRO A 77 -8.03 2.80 10.01
C PRO A 77 -7.28 1.84 10.94
N ASP A 78 -7.22 0.56 10.56
CA ASP A 78 -6.57 -0.55 11.26
C ASP A 78 -5.33 -1.06 10.52
N CYS A 79 -4.73 -0.21 9.67
CA CYS A 79 -3.53 -0.55 8.92
C CYS A 79 -3.77 -1.72 7.95
N ALA A 80 -4.92 -1.65 7.28
CA ALA A 80 -5.45 -2.70 6.43
C ALA A 80 -4.47 -3.14 5.33
N GLU A 81 -4.50 -4.44 5.06
CA GLU A 81 -3.73 -5.10 4.01
C GLU A 81 -4.68 -5.59 2.92
N TRP A 82 -4.38 -5.27 1.66
CA TRP A 82 -5.22 -5.64 0.52
C TRP A 82 -4.44 -6.38 -0.55
N THR A 83 -5.10 -7.36 -1.16
CA THR A 83 -4.60 -8.04 -2.35
C THR A 83 -4.50 -7.09 -3.53
N LEU A 84 -3.29 -6.95 -4.06
CA LEU A 84 -3.02 -6.24 -5.31
C LEU A 84 -3.23 -7.18 -6.49
N TYR A 85 -2.62 -8.36 -6.43
CA TYR A 85 -2.72 -9.39 -7.45
C TYR A 85 -2.16 -10.73 -6.96
N GLN A 86 -2.66 -11.83 -7.52
CA GLN A 86 -2.16 -13.18 -7.25
C GLN A 86 -1.84 -13.89 -8.57
N HIS A 87 -0.69 -14.54 -8.64
CA HIS A 87 -0.28 -15.35 -9.79
C HIS A 87 0.66 -16.47 -9.35
N GLY A 88 0.34 -17.70 -9.76
CA GLY A 88 1.17 -18.87 -9.43
C GLY A 88 1.39 -18.99 -7.92
N THR A 89 2.66 -19.00 -7.53
CA THR A 89 3.12 -19.07 -6.13
C THR A 89 3.03 -17.75 -5.36
N VAL A 90 2.79 -16.62 -6.04
CA VAL A 90 2.89 -15.27 -5.46
C VAL A 90 1.53 -14.66 -5.18
N LEU A 91 1.38 -14.10 -3.98
CA LEU A 91 0.37 -13.11 -3.63
C LEU A 91 1.08 -11.78 -3.33
N ALA A 92 0.74 -10.74 -4.10
CA ALA A 92 1.19 -9.37 -3.84
C ALA A 92 0.15 -8.62 -3.02
N LEU A 93 0.61 -7.97 -1.96
CA LEU A 93 -0.22 -7.23 -1.01
C LEU A 93 0.29 -5.80 -0.89
N GLY A 94 -0.64 -4.87 -0.69
CA GLY A 94 -0.35 -3.50 -0.23
C GLY A 94 -0.89 -3.36 1.18
N LYS A 95 -0.01 -3.05 2.13
CA LYS A 95 -0.37 -2.85 3.54
C LYS A 95 -0.14 -1.40 3.93
N HIS A 96 -1.11 -0.82 4.60
CA HIS A 96 -0.99 0.49 5.21
C HIS A 96 -0.16 0.35 6.49
N ILE A 97 0.86 1.20 6.69
CA ILE A 97 1.75 1.17 7.86
C ILE A 97 1.67 2.44 8.70
N ASP A 98 0.80 3.37 8.32
CA ASP A 98 0.53 4.59 9.05
C ASP A 98 -0.96 4.94 8.90
N SER A 99 -1.76 4.63 9.92
CA SER A 99 -3.22 4.89 9.92
C SER A 99 -3.58 6.38 10.03
N ALA A 100 -2.60 7.28 10.16
CA ALA A 100 -2.82 8.72 10.25
C ALA A 100 -2.65 9.47 8.92
N VAL A 101 -2.20 8.81 7.85
CA VAL A 101 -1.97 9.45 6.54
C VAL A 101 -2.88 8.89 5.45
N ASN A 102 -3.15 9.71 4.43
CA ASN A 102 -3.81 9.24 3.22
C ASN A 102 -2.75 8.84 2.20
N SER A 103 -2.45 7.56 2.13
CA SER A 103 -1.43 7.01 1.24
C SER A 103 -1.98 6.77 -0.17
N SER A 104 -1.31 7.26 -1.21
CA SER A 104 -1.70 7.03 -2.59
C SER A 104 -0.50 6.96 -3.52
N VAL A 105 -0.36 5.86 -4.24
CA VAL A 105 0.79 5.60 -5.13
C VAL A 105 0.33 5.04 -6.48
N LEU A 106 1.15 5.20 -7.52
CA LEU A 106 0.86 4.60 -8.81
C LEU A 106 1.15 3.10 -8.80
N PHE A 107 0.31 2.33 -9.49
CA PHE A 107 0.57 0.89 -9.71
C PHE A 107 1.90 0.64 -10.46
N ALA A 108 2.36 1.60 -11.26
CA ALA A 108 3.68 1.53 -11.90
C ALA A 108 4.83 1.63 -10.88
N ASP A 109 4.68 2.45 -9.84
CA ASP A 109 5.67 2.57 -8.76
C ASP A 109 5.65 1.33 -7.86
N ILE A 110 4.46 0.77 -7.58
CA ILE A 110 4.35 -0.56 -6.94
C ILE A 110 5.10 -1.61 -7.74
N ALA A 111 4.90 -1.67 -9.06
CA ALA A 111 5.59 -2.64 -9.91
C ALA A 111 7.11 -2.47 -9.85
N ASN A 112 7.60 -1.23 -9.92
CA ASN A 112 9.04 -0.94 -9.81
C ASN A 112 9.61 -1.28 -8.43
N THR A 113 8.80 -1.15 -7.37
CA THR A 113 9.18 -1.59 -6.00
C THR A 113 9.39 -3.11 -5.97
N ILE A 114 8.61 -3.87 -6.76
CA ILE A 114 8.72 -5.33 -6.83
C ILE A 114 9.93 -5.76 -7.66
N ASP A 115 10.10 -5.25 -8.88
CA ASP A 115 11.08 -5.79 -9.86
C ASP A 115 12.24 -4.84 -10.20
N GLY A 116 12.32 -3.66 -9.58
CA GLY A 116 13.31 -2.61 -9.90
C GLY A 116 12.98 -1.79 -11.15
N GLY A 117 11.94 -2.17 -11.89
CA GLY A 117 11.53 -1.55 -13.15
C GLY A 117 11.70 -2.47 -14.37
N ALA A 118 10.94 -2.18 -15.44
CA ALA A 118 10.90 -3.01 -16.64
C ALA A 118 12.25 -3.16 -17.38
N ASN A 119 13.19 -2.23 -17.15
CA ASN A 119 14.53 -2.24 -17.74
C ASN A 119 15.62 -2.18 -16.65
N ALA A 120 15.31 -2.67 -15.44
CA ALA A 120 16.23 -2.64 -14.31
C ALA A 120 17.52 -3.42 -14.63
N THR A 121 18.66 -2.86 -14.24
CA THR A 121 19.92 -3.62 -14.20
C THR A 121 19.87 -4.66 -13.08
N PRO A 122 20.75 -5.68 -13.08
CA PRO A 122 20.84 -6.63 -11.98
C PRO A 122 21.02 -5.96 -10.61
N GLU A 123 21.80 -4.87 -10.54
CA GLU A 123 22.01 -4.10 -9.31
C GLU A 123 20.72 -3.43 -8.84
N GLN A 124 19.93 -2.87 -9.76
CA GLN A 124 18.63 -2.26 -9.43
C GLN A 124 17.60 -3.32 -8.99
N GLN A 125 17.67 -4.53 -9.54
CA GLN A 125 16.83 -5.64 -9.10
C GLN A 125 17.17 -6.10 -7.68
N LEU A 126 18.45 -6.04 -7.28
CA LEU A 126 18.87 -6.34 -5.90
C LEU A 126 18.39 -5.31 -4.88
N GLU A 127 18.10 -4.09 -5.33
CA GLU A 127 17.52 -3.02 -4.51
C GLU A 127 15.98 -3.09 -4.43
N ALA A 128 15.34 -4.03 -5.13
CA ALA A 128 13.90 -4.26 -5.14
C ALA A 128 13.52 -5.60 -4.49
N ILE A 129 12.22 -5.87 -4.31
CA ILE A 129 11.76 -7.10 -3.64
C ILE A 129 12.20 -8.38 -4.39
N ILE A 130 12.31 -8.33 -5.73
CA ILE A 130 12.79 -9.45 -6.53
C ILE A 130 14.22 -9.88 -6.15
N GLY A 131 15.02 -8.96 -5.60
CA GLY A 131 16.35 -9.24 -5.03
C GLY A 131 16.32 -10.21 -3.84
N CYS A 132 15.18 -10.31 -3.14
CA CYS A 132 14.96 -11.31 -2.08
C CYS A 132 14.76 -12.73 -2.62
N ALA A 133 14.65 -12.89 -3.95
CA ALA A 133 14.45 -14.15 -4.64
C ALA A 133 13.27 -14.96 -4.07
N THR A 134 13.47 -16.25 -3.78
CA THR A 134 12.40 -17.15 -3.33
C THR A 134 11.92 -16.88 -1.91
N ASN A 135 12.63 -16.06 -1.14
CA ASN A 135 12.22 -15.72 0.22
C ASN A 135 10.97 -14.83 0.23
N GLY A 136 10.72 -14.06 -0.83
CA GLY A 136 9.79 -12.95 -0.78
C GLY A 136 10.29 -11.85 0.17
N GLY A 137 9.48 -10.81 0.34
CA GLY A 137 9.85 -9.68 1.18
C GLY A 137 8.83 -8.57 1.19
N SER A 138 9.13 -7.54 1.97
CA SER A 138 8.39 -6.28 2.02
C SER A 138 9.28 -5.09 1.70
N PHE A 139 8.71 -4.07 1.07
CA PHE A 139 9.41 -2.81 0.85
C PHE A 139 8.43 -1.63 0.76
N GLY A 140 8.81 -0.47 1.29
CA GLY A 140 8.10 0.78 1.04
C GLY A 140 8.09 1.10 -0.46
N VAL A 141 7.03 1.77 -0.91
CA VAL A 141 6.88 2.06 -2.34
C VAL A 141 8.00 3.00 -2.82
N VAL A 142 8.79 2.53 -3.79
CA VAL A 142 9.77 3.34 -4.50
C VAL A 142 9.05 4.13 -5.61
N TYR A 143 8.71 5.38 -5.31
CA TYR A 143 7.92 6.22 -6.19
C TYR A 143 8.77 7.22 -6.98
N ASN A 144 8.34 7.54 -8.21
CA ASN A 144 8.92 8.64 -8.96
C ASN A 144 8.33 9.99 -8.51
N ALA A 145 9.03 10.68 -7.61
CA ALA A 145 8.62 12.00 -7.09
C ALA A 145 8.42 13.09 -8.17
N THR A 146 9.02 12.93 -9.35
CA THR A 146 8.85 13.87 -10.47
C THR A 146 7.59 13.59 -11.29
N ASN A 147 6.88 12.49 -11.03
CA ASN A 147 5.66 12.16 -11.75
C ASN A 147 4.57 13.21 -11.44
N PRO A 148 3.95 13.84 -12.46
CA PRO A 148 2.98 14.90 -12.25
C PRO A 148 1.73 14.45 -11.49
N GLN A 149 1.43 13.14 -11.42
CA GLN A 149 0.26 12.65 -10.67
C GLN A 149 0.30 13.02 -9.19
N TYR A 150 1.49 13.03 -8.59
CA TYR A 150 1.72 13.42 -7.20
C TYR A 150 1.54 14.92 -6.93
N ASN A 151 1.34 15.72 -7.98
CA ASN A 151 1.20 17.18 -7.91
C ASN A 151 -0.11 17.68 -8.52
N THR A 152 -1.05 16.78 -8.84
CA THR A 152 -2.36 17.20 -9.35
C THR A 152 -3.17 17.89 -8.26
N ALA A 153 -4.05 18.80 -8.66
CA ALA A 153 -4.95 19.48 -7.73
C ALA A 153 -5.79 18.48 -6.91
N ALA A 154 -6.23 17.38 -7.52
CA ALA A 154 -6.97 16.33 -6.83
C ALA A 154 -6.11 15.59 -5.79
N TYR A 155 -4.86 15.26 -6.12
CA TYR A 155 -3.95 14.58 -5.20
C TYR A 155 -3.67 15.44 -3.95
N LEU A 156 -3.35 16.71 -4.17
CA LEU A 156 -3.09 17.68 -3.10
C LEU A 156 -4.35 17.98 -2.27
N ALA A 157 -5.52 18.12 -2.91
CA ALA A 157 -6.77 18.40 -2.21
C ALA A 157 -7.22 17.27 -1.28
N ASN A 158 -6.82 16.02 -1.55
CA ASN A 158 -7.11 14.88 -0.69
C ASN A 158 -6.01 14.62 0.35
N ASN A 159 -5.00 15.50 0.44
CA ASN A 159 -3.81 15.34 1.30
C ASN A 159 -3.12 13.99 1.10
N TYR A 160 -3.04 13.52 -0.15
CA TYR A 160 -2.36 12.26 -0.43
C TYR A 160 -0.85 12.39 -0.25
N THR A 161 -0.23 11.31 0.21
CA THR A 161 1.23 11.13 0.31
C THR A 161 1.62 9.79 -0.32
N PRO A 162 2.80 9.67 -0.96
CA PRO A 162 3.28 8.38 -1.45
C PRO A 162 3.84 7.49 -0.33
N GLU A 163 3.99 8.02 0.87
CA GLU A 163 4.42 7.30 2.07
C GLU A 163 3.28 6.44 2.64
N GLY A 164 3.57 5.66 3.69
CA GLY A 164 2.54 4.94 4.46
C GLY A 164 2.10 3.60 3.88
N ILE A 165 2.63 3.15 2.73
CA ILE A 165 2.35 1.84 2.16
C ILE A 165 3.63 1.00 2.04
N VAL A 166 3.54 -0.26 2.45
CA VAL A 166 4.52 -1.31 2.11
C VAL A 166 3.90 -2.31 1.14
N ILE A 167 4.71 -2.76 0.20
CA ILE A 167 4.36 -3.82 -0.75
C ILE A 167 4.97 -5.11 -0.24
N LYS A 168 4.20 -6.20 -0.25
CA LYS A 168 4.65 -7.51 0.23
C LYS A 168 4.50 -8.54 -0.87
N ILE A 169 5.49 -9.42 -0.98
CA ILE A 169 5.48 -10.60 -1.84
C ILE A 169 5.54 -11.81 -0.92
N VAL A 170 4.42 -12.54 -0.85
CA VAL A 170 4.23 -13.70 0.03
C VAL A 170 3.71 -14.89 -0.76
N THR A 171 3.75 -16.07 -0.12
CA THR A 171 3.16 -17.29 -0.69
C THR A 171 1.66 -17.07 -0.92
N ALA A 172 1.19 -17.42 -2.11
CA ALA A 172 -0.24 -17.47 -2.36
C ALA A 172 -0.92 -18.55 -1.50
N PRO A 173 -2.10 -18.28 -0.91
CA PRO A 173 -2.87 -19.29 -0.20
C PRO A 173 -3.31 -20.38 -1.18
N VAL A 174 -3.23 -21.64 -0.71
CA VAL A 174 -3.68 -22.84 -1.43
C VAL A 174 -5.18 -23.05 -1.36
#